data_AF-A0AAT9HCT6-F1
#
_entry.id   AF-A0AAT9HCT6-F1
#
_cell.length_a   1.000
_cell.length_b   1.000
_cell.length_c   1.000
_cell.angle_alpha   90.00
_cell.angle_beta   90.00
_cell.angle_gamma   90.00
#
_symmetry.space_group_name_H-M   'P 1'
#
loop_
_entity.id
_entity.type
_entity.pdbx_description
1 polymer ?
#
loop_
_entity_poly.entity_id
_entity_poly.type
_entity_poly.pdbx_seq_one_letter_code
_entity_poly.pdbx_strand_id
1 'polypeptide(L)'
;MARVMCPLCSDDEDIEVVRSGEGGGRVVRHRCGYEWEDAAPAAVPRTERVPRSFDELAARFPRAEEVEPGRLRRVDRLKEQYLAVRPDFDPRVGAYWAEYQEIFSPTGCGPAIRGG
;
A
#
# COMPACT_ATOMS: atom_id res chain seq x y z
N MET A 1 -5.58 11.60 9.39
CA MET A 1 -6.94 11.74 8.81
C MET A 1 -6.86 11.25 7.38
N ALA A 2 -7.76 10.36 6.95
CA ALA A 2 -7.75 9.88 5.57
C ALA A 2 -8.09 11.05 4.62
N ARG A 3 -7.18 11.37 3.70
CA ARG A 3 -7.38 12.39 2.68
C ARG A 3 -8.16 11.77 1.54
N VAL A 4 -9.29 12.38 1.20
CA VAL A 4 -10.09 12.02 0.04
C VAL A 4 -9.48 12.79 -1.13
N MET A 5 -9.12 12.11 -2.23
CA MET A 5 -8.51 12.75 -3.40
C MET A 5 -9.45 12.67 -4.59
N CYS A 6 -9.54 13.74 -5.38
CA CYS A 6 -10.25 13.71 -6.65
C CYS A 6 -9.58 12.72 -7.61
N PRO A 7 -10.27 11.68 -8.10
CA PRO A 7 -9.67 10.70 -8.99
C PRO A 7 -9.37 11.24 -10.40
N LEU A 8 -9.94 12.39 -10.78
CA LEU A 8 -9.60 13.06 -12.03
C LEU A 8 -8.39 14.00 -11.90
N CYS A 9 -8.32 14.78 -10.83
CA CYS A 9 -7.29 15.83 -10.68
C CYS A 9 -6.09 15.40 -9.84
N SER A 10 -6.20 14.28 -9.10
CA SER A 10 -5.24 13.89 -8.06
C SER A 10 -5.00 14.99 -7.01
N ASP A 11 -6.05 15.78 -6.73
CA ASP A 11 -6.03 16.98 -5.87
C ASP A 11 -7.04 16.77 -4.72
N ASP A 12 -6.64 17.10 -3.48
CA ASP A 12 -7.46 16.95 -2.27
C ASP A 12 -8.02 18.29 -1.74
N GLU A 13 -7.64 19.41 -2.37
CA GLU A 13 -8.17 20.73 -2.06
C GLU A 13 -9.60 20.90 -2.62
N ASP A 14 -10.42 21.72 -1.94
CA ASP A 14 -11.76 22.10 -2.40
C ASP A 14 -12.74 20.93 -2.65
N ILE A 15 -12.72 19.91 -1.79
CA ILE A 15 -13.69 18.80 -1.82
C ILE A 15 -14.87 19.09 -0.88
N GLU A 16 -16.08 19.11 -1.43
CA GLU A 16 -17.33 19.32 -0.71
C GLU A 16 -18.17 18.05 -0.62
N VAL A 17 -18.97 17.91 0.45
CA VAL A 17 -19.91 16.79 0.61
C VAL A 17 -21.25 17.18 0.00
N VAL A 18 -21.65 16.47 -1.06
CA VAL A 18 -22.92 16.71 -1.78
C VAL A 18 -24.07 15.95 -1.14
N ARG A 19 -23.82 14.74 -0.64
CA ARG A 19 -24.84 13.89 0.00
C ARG A 19 -24.21 12.93 1.01
N SER A 20 -24.82 12.79 2.18
CA SER A 20 -24.47 11.71 3.12
C SER A 20 -25.34 10.48 2.84
N GLY A 21 -24.74 9.30 2.74
CA GLY A 21 -25.44 8.03 2.61
C GLY A 21 -25.72 7.40 3.98
N GLU A 22 -26.78 6.59 4.08
CA GLU A 22 -27.22 5.97 5.35
C GLU A 22 -26.19 5.00 5.97
N GLY A 23 -25.26 4.47 5.16
CA GLY A 23 -24.20 3.53 5.58
C GLY A 23 -22.87 4.17 5.99
N GLY A 24 -22.84 5.48 6.25
CA GLY A 24 -21.61 6.21 6.60
C GLY A 24 -20.71 6.59 5.42
N GLY A 25 -21.02 6.11 4.21
CA GLY A 25 -20.46 6.65 2.97
C GLY A 25 -21.03 8.03 2.63
N ARG A 26 -20.34 8.76 1.78
CA ARG A 26 -20.78 10.10 1.32
C ARG A 26 -20.47 10.29 -0.17
N VAL A 27 -21.29 11.07 -0.85
CA VAL A 27 -20.99 11.59 -2.18
C VAL A 27 -20.26 12.91 -2.01
N VAL A 28 -19.09 13.03 -2.63
CA VAL A 28 -18.28 14.24 -2.60
C VAL A 28 -18.09 14.80 -4.00
N ARG A 29 -17.85 16.10 -4.09
CA ARG A 29 -17.53 16.80 -5.32
C ARG A 29 -16.25 17.60 -5.16
N HIS A 30 -15.42 17.60 -6.19
CA HIS A 30 -14.27 18.50 -6.27
C HIS A 30 -14.62 19.75 -7.09
N ARG A 31 -13.89 20.85 -6.92
CA ARG A 31 -14.05 22.07 -7.73
C ARG A 31 -14.00 21.85 -9.25
N CYS A 32 -13.40 20.76 -9.73
CA CYS A 32 -13.43 20.39 -11.15
C CYS A 32 -14.81 19.93 -11.65
N GLY A 33 -15.78 19.78 -10.74
CA GLY A 33 -17.15 19.35 -11.01
C GLY A 33 -17.35 17.84 -10.97
N TYR A 34 -16.30 17.06 -10.73
CA TYR A 34 -16.41 15.61 -10.64
C TYR A 34 -16.99 15.16 -9.30
N GLU A 35 -18.05 14.36 -9.36
CA GLU A 35 -18.74 13.79 -8.20
C GLU A 35 -18.43 12.29 -8.08
N TRP A 36 -18.13 11.82 -6.87
CA TRP A 36 -17.89 10.40 -6.62
C TRP A 36 -18.31 9.96 -5.22
N GLU A 37 -18.51 8.65 -5.08
CA GLU A 37 -18.81 8.01 -3.80
C GLU A 37 -17.51 7.78 -3.01
N ASP A 38 -17.37 8.46 -1.88
CA ASP A 38 -16.38 8.18 -0.84
C ASP A 38 -17.02 7.19 0.15
N ALA A 39 -16.85 5.90 -0.15
CA ALA A 39 -17.31 4.83 0.73
C ALA A 39 -16.62 4.96 2.09
N ALA A 40 -17.38 4.79 3.18
CA ALA A 40 -16.78 4.66 4.49
C ALA A 40 -15.74 3.53 4.43
N PRO A 41 -14.52 3.73 4.97
CA PRO A 41 -13.58 2.62 5.09
C PRO A 41 -14.33 1.51 5.80
N ALA A 42 -14.43 0.33 5.17
CA ALA A 42 -15.03 -0.83 5.79
C ALA A 42 -14.43 -0.92 7.19
N ALA A 43 -15.28 -0.88 8.22
CA ALA A 43 -14.83 -0.95 9.60
C ALA A 43 -14.07 -2.26 9.74
N VAL A 44 -12.75 -2.21 9.60
CA VAL A 44 -11.90 -3.38 9.74
C VAL A 44 -12.19 -3.86 11.15
N PRO A 45 -12.67 -5.10 11.34
CA PRO A 45 -13.02 -5.57 12.67
C PRO A 45 -11.77 -5.39 13.54
N ARG A 46 -11.89 -4.53 14.55
CA ARG A 46 -10.81 -4.12 15.47
C ARG A 46 -10.32 -5.29 16.35
N THR A 47 -10.70 -6.51 16.00
CA THR A 47 -10.44 -7.76 16.70
C THR A 47 -9.20 -8.48 16.19
N GLU A 48 -8.67 -8.13 15.01
CA GLU A 48 -7.35 -8.63 14.62
C GLU A 48 -6.29 -7.93 15.50
N ARG A 49 -5.70 -8.68 16.42
CA ARG A 49 -4.53 -8.23 17.18
C ARG A 49 -3.49 -7.71 16.16
N VAL A 50 -3.20 -6.42 16.25
CA VAL A 50 -2.07 -5.83 15.52
C VAL A 50 -0.81 -6.56 16.00
N PRO A 51 -0.03 -7.19 15.09
CA PRO A 51 1.19 -7.88 15.46
C PRO A 51 2.11 -6.93 16.24
N ARG A 52 2.66 -7.40 17.36
CA ARG A 52 3.48 -6.59 18.26
C ARG A 52 4.95 -6.59 17.87
N SER A 53 5.36 -7.49 16.98
CA SER A 53 6.71 -7.58 16.44
C SER A 53 6.70 -7.96 14.95
N PHE A 54 7.83 -7.68 14.29
CA PHE A 54 8.08 -8.12 12.93
C PHE A 54 7.96 -9.64 12.80
N ASP A 55 8.50 -10.40 13.75
CA ASP A 55 8.46 -11.87 13.73
C ASP A 55 7.03 -12.41 13.80
N GLU A 56 6.17 -11.78 14.61
CA GLU A 56 4.74 -12.14 14.71
C GLU A 56 4.01 -11.86 13.39
N LEU A 57 4.34 -10.75 12.72
CA LEU A 57 3.79 -10.44 11.40
C LEU A 57 4.30 -11.40 10.32
N ALA A 58 5.61 -11.66 10.29
CA ALA A 58 6.25 -12.55 9.32
C ALA A 58 5.70 -13.98 9.42
N ALA A 59 5.43 -14.46 10.63
CA ALA A 59 4.85 -15.78 10.88
C ALA A 59 3.41 -15.94 10.35
N ARG A 60 2.70 -14.86 10.01
CA ARG A 60 1.37 -14.94 9.37
C ARG A 60 1.44 -15.38 7.91
N PHE A 61 2.61 -15.25 7.27
CA PHE A 61 2.79 -15.60 5.88
C PHE A 61 3.34 -17.03 5.77
N PRO A 62 2.79 -17.86 4.85
CA PRO A 62 3.27 -19.21 4.65
C PRO A 62 4.70 -19.19 4.10
N ARG A 63 5.53 -20.10 4.59
CA ARG A 63 6.85 -20.39 4.03
C ARG A 63 6.73 -21.11 2.70
N ALA A 64 7.83 -21.14 1.94
CA ALA A 64 7.84 -21.78 0.63
C ALA A 64 7.40 -23.25 0.69
N GLU A 65 7.75 -23.96 1.77
CA GLU A 65 7.41 -25.38 1.97
C GLU A 65 5.93 -25.60 2.29
N GLU A 66 5.24 -24.56 2.75
CA GLU A 66 3.82 -24.58 3.13
C GLU A 66 2.91 -24.20 1.95
N VAL A 67 3.49 -23.76 0.83
CA VAL A 67 2.76 -23.43 -0.39
C VAL A 67 2.61 -24.67 -1.27
N GLU A 68 1.39 -24.90 -1.76
CA GLU A 68 1.11 -26.00 -2.68
C GLU A 68 2.06 -25.99 -3.91
N PRO A 69 2.74 -27.10 -4.24
CA PRO A 69 3.78 -27.12 -5.27
C PRO A 69 3.32 -26.66 -6.67
N GLY A 70 2.08 -26.92 -7.05
CA GLY A 70 1.48 -26.45 -8.29
C GLY A 70 1.36 -24.93 -8.36
N ARG A 71 1.09 -24.25 -7.24
CA ARG A 71 1.12 -22.78 -7.14
C ARG A 71 2.53 -22.23 -7.36
N LEU A 72 3.54 -22.85 -6.76
CA LEU A 72 4.94 -22.45 -6.97
C LEU A 72 5.33 -22.58 -8.46
N ARG A 73 5.08 -23.75 -9.07
CA ARG A 73 5.33 -23.98 -10.50
C ARG A 73 4.62 -22.97 -11.40
N ARG A 74 3.38 -22.58 -11.05
CA ARG A 74 2.64 -21.56 -11.80
C ARG A 74 3.31 -20.19 -11.69
N VAL A 75 3.78 -19.81 -10.51
CA VAL A 75 4.49 -18.55 -10.29
C VAL A 75 5.79 -18.52 -11.10
N ASP A 76 6.55 -19.61 -11.09
CA ASP A 76 7.82 -19.68 -11.84
C ASP A 76 7.58 -19.54 -13.34
N ARG A 77 6.56 -20.23 -13.88
CA ARG A 77 6.16 -20.05 -15.28
C ARG A 77 5.77 -18.61 -15.61
N LEU A 78 5.06 -17.92 -14.71
CA LEU A 78 4.67 -16.52 -14.92
C LEU A 78 5.88 -15.58 -14.89
N LYS A 79 6.85 -15.84 -14.01
CA LYS A 79 8.11 -15.09 -13.98
C LYS A 79 8.89 -15.27 -15.28
N GLU A 80 9.02 -16.51 -15.76
CA GLU A 80 9.67 -16.80 -17.05
C GLU A 80 9.00 -16.05 -18.21
N GLN A 81 7.67 -16.08 -18.27
CA GLN A 81 6.90 -15.35 -19.29
C GLN A 81 7.12 -13.84 -19.21
N TYR A 82 7.12 -13.27 -18.00
CA TYR A 82 7.37 -11.85 -17.81
C TYR A 82 8.78 -11.46 -18.27
N LEU A 83 9.80 -12.22 -17.85
CA LEU A 83 11.19 -11.96 -18.18
C LEU A 83 11.50 -12.17 -19.67
N ALA A 84 10.79 -13.08 -20.34
CA ALA A 84 10.91 -13.23 -21.79
C ALA A 84 10.43 -11.98 -22.56
N VAL A 85 9.49 -11.20 -22.00
CA VAL A 85 8.97 -9.97 -22.61
C VAL A 85 9.73 -8.73 -22.13
N ARG A 86 10.15 -8.71 -20.86
CA ARG A 86 10.93 -7.62 -20.24
C ARG A 86 12.10 -8.21 -19.45
N PRO A 87 13.23 -8.45 -20.12
CA PRO A 87 14.39 -9.08 -19.49
C PRO A 87 15.13 -8.14 -18.54
N ASP A 88 15.06 -6.84 -18.78
CA ASP A 88 15.78 -5.84 -18.00
C ASP A 88 14.92 -5.21 -16.90
N PHE A 89 15.59 -4.82 -15.82
CA PHE A 89 14.98 -4.02 -14.77
C PHE A 89 14.68 -2.61 -15.26
N ASP A 90 13.59 -2.02 -14.76
CA ASP A 90 13.32 -0.62 -14.99
C ASP A 90 14.48 0.20 -14.39
N PRO A 91 15.17 1.06 -15.17
CA PRO A 91 16.34 1.79 -14.71
C PRO A 91 16.06 2.70 -13.51
N ARG A 92 14.79 3.06 -13.27
CA ARG A 92 14.38 3.84 -12.09
C ARG A 92 14.52 3.05 -10.80
N VAL A 93 14.47 1.72 -10.85
CA VAL A 93 14.57 0.84 -9.66
C VAL A 93 15.89 1.07 -8.92
N GLY A 94 16.99 1.29 -9.64
CA GLY A 94 18.29 1.55 -9.02
C GLY A 94 18.32 2.81 -8.17
N ALA A 95 17.71 3.90 -8.65
CA ALA A 95 17.61 5.16 -7.91
C ALA A 95 16.73 5.01 -6.67
N TYR A 96 15.55 4.39 -6.81
CA TYR A 96 14.66 4.12 -5.68
C TYR A 96 15.30 3.21 -4.63
N TRP A 97 16.06 2.21 -5.05
CA TRP A 97 16.75 1.30 -4.15
C TRP A 97 17.80 2.05 -3.31
N ALA A 98 18.60 2.90 -3.96
CA ALA A 98 19.62 3.70 -3.28
C ALA A 98 18.99 4.64 -2.24
N GLU A 99 17.90 5.31 -2.60
CA GLU A 99 17.15 6.19 -1.70
C GLU A 99 16.63 5.44 -0.45
N TYR A 100 16.01 4.28 -0.65
CA TYR A 100 15.53 3.47 0.48
C TYR A 100 16.67 2.96 1.36
N GLN A 101 17.78 2.53 0.77
CA GLN A 101 18.95 2.12 1.55
C GLN A 101 19.54 3.26 2.38
N GLU A 102 19.54 4.48 1.85
CA GLU A 102 19.97 5.66 2.60
C GLU A 102 19.02 5.97 3.76
N ILE A 103 17.71 6.07 3.49
CA ILE A 103 16.68 6.38 4.51
C ILE A 103 16.73 5.39 5.67
N PHE A 104 16.85 4.09 5.38
CA PHE A 104 16.87 3.05 6.40
C PHE A 104 18.29 2.69 6.89
N SER A 105 19.31 3.46 6.50
CA SER A 105 20.66 3.32 7.04
C SER A 105 20.75 3.84 8.49
N PRO A 106 21.78 3.45 9.25
CA PRO A 106 22.02 4.01 10.59
C PRO A 106 22.21 5.52 10.63
N THR A 107 22.51 6.16 9.49
CA THR A 107 22.70 7.61 9.37
C THR A 107 21.44 8.31 8.87
N GLY A 108 20.61 7.63 8.06
CA GLY A 108 19.32 8.14 7.57
C GLY A 108 18.17 7.99 8.55
N CYS A 109 18.21 6.96 9.39
CA CYS A 109 17.42 6.90 10.62
C CYS A 109 18.05 7.89 11.61
N GLY A 110 17.48 9.11 11.72
CA GLY A 110 17.93 10.14 12.67
C GLY A 110 18.17 9.60 14.09
N PRO A 111 18.94 10.32 14.93
CA PRO A 111 19.48 9.76 16.17
C PRO A 111 18.38 9.14 17.01
N ALA A 112 18.54 7.84 17.30
CA ALA A 112 17.69 7.12 18.24
C ALA A 112 17.55 7.98 19.49
N ILE A 113 16.30 8.41 19.77
CA ILE A 113 15.97 9.20 20.94
C ILE A 113 16.40 8.36 22.15
N ARG A 114 17.53 8.70 22.77
CA ARG A 114 17.99 8.08 24.01
C ARG A 114 16.98 8.41 25.09
N GLY A 115 16.04 7.50 25.33
CA GLY A 115 15.25 7.49 26.56
C GLY A 115 16.16 7.06 27.71
N GLY A 116 16.38 7.97 28.65
CA GLY A 116 17.02 7.70 29.93
C GLY A 116 16.10 7.01 30.93
#